data_AF-A0AAW6WDT0-F1
#
_entry.id   AF-A0AAW6WDT0-F1
#
_cell.length_a   1.000
_cell.length_b   1.000
_cell.length_c   1.000
_cell.angle_alpha   90.00
_cell.angle_beta   90.00
_cell.angle_gamma   90.00
#
_symmetry.space_group_name_H-M   'P 1'
#
loop_
_entity.id
_entity.type
_entity.pdbx_description
1 polymer ?
#
loop_
_entity_poly.entity_id
_entity_poly.type
_entity_poly.pdbx_seq_one_letter_code
_entity_poly.pdbx_strand_id
1 'polypeptide(L)'
;MNFFYKINKNKKSPLFETMNLLGKHGIILERFSSLATDAYRSAFLELKGYRTQVMEFIDMEHTPKNILIKAIYEGRVKNEEKKREEYQKFLDFLGIDPILQ
;
A
#
# COMPACT_ATOMS: atom_id res chain seq x y z
N MET A 1 13.49 5.45 0.38
CA MET A 1 13.49 6.88 0.79
C MET A 1 12.13 7.62 0.68
N ASN A 2 11.03 7.07 0.12
CA ASN A 2 9.92 7.96 -0.32
C ASN A 2 8.48 7.68 0.18
N PHE A 3 8.24 6.85 1.21
CA PHE A 3 6.90 6.78 1.83
C PHE A 3 6.75 7.85 2.93
N PHE A 4 7.71 7.92 3.86
CA PHE A 4 7.76 8.94 4.91
C PHE A 4 7.78 10.37 4.38
N TYR A 5 8.58 10.62 3.36
CA TYR A 5 8.67 11.93 2.75
C TYR A 5 7.32 12.38 2.17
N LYS A 6 6.58 11.45 1.54
CA LYS A 6 5.25 11.74 0.97
C LYS A 6 4.22 12.05 2.05
N ILE A 7 4.16 11.25 3.12
CA ILE A 7 3.24 11.52 4.24
C ILE A 7 3.56 12.86 4.91
N ASN A 8 4.84 13.16 5.17
CA ASN A 8 5.24 14.42 5.81
C ASN A 8 4.90 15.67 4.98
N LYS A 9 4.78 15.52 3.66
CA LYS A 9 4.34 16.59 2.76
C LYS A 9 2.85 16.90 2.92
N ASN A 10 2.04 15.92 3.35
CA ASN A 10 0.61 16.06 3.54
C ASN A 10 0.19 15.89 5.01
N LYS A 11 0.40 16.97 5.79
CA LYS A 11 0.10 17.04 7.22
C LYS A 11 -1.41 17.00 7.56
N LYS A 12 -2.29 16.99 6.56
CA LYS A 12 -3.75 16.98 6.75
C LYS A 12 -4.36 15.58 6.63
N SER A 13 -3.55 14.56 6.34
CA SER A 13 -4.06 13.19 6.21
C SER A 13 -4.39 12.56 7.57
N PRO A 14 -5.45 11.74 7.66
CA PRO A 14 -5.77 11.02 8.90
C PRO A 14 -4.61 10.17 9.43
N LEU A 15 -3.78 9.59 8.55
CA LEU A 15 -2.59 8.87 8.97
C LEU A 15 -1.57 9.78 9.67
N PHE A 16 -1.35 10.99 9.17
CA PHE A 16 -0.37 11.92 9.76
C PHE A 16 -0.73 12.27 11.21
N GLU A 17 -2.01 12.41 11.53
CA GLU A 17 -2.49 12.69 12.90
C GLU A 17 -2.12 11.57 13.90
N THR A 18 -2.05 10.33 13.43
CA THR A 18 -1.70 9.15 14.26
C THR A 18 -0.22 8.78 14.20
N MET A 19 0.57 9.53 13.42
CA MET A 19 1.97 9.20 13.13
C MET A 19 2.87 9.21 14.38
N ASN A 20 2.51 9.95 15.42
CA ASN A 20 3.22 9.92 16.70
C ASN A 20 3.16 8.53 17.37
N LEU A 21 2.04 7.81 17.26
CA LEU A 21 1.91 6.47 17.82
C LEU A 21 2.70 5.45 17.01
N LEU A 22 2.58 5.50 15.67
CA LEU A 22 3.30 4.61 14.77
C LEU A 22 4.82 4.87 14.80
N GLY A 23 5.23 6.13 14.86
CA GLY A 23 6.61 6.57 14.81
C GLY A 23 7.37 6.44 16.13
N LYS A 24 6.67 6.20 17.26
CA LYS A 24 7.31 5.92 18.56
C LYS A 24 8.27 4.73 18.48
N HIS A 25 7.96 3.76 17.62
CA HIS A 25 8.79 2.58 17.39
C HIS A 25 9.11 2.48 15.89
N GLY A 26 10.36 2.77 15.51
CA GLY A 26 10.78 2.77 14.11
C GLY A 26 10.46 1.46 13.36
N ILE A 27 10.51 0.32 14.04
CA ILE A 27 10.16 -0.99 13.46
C ILE A 27 8.66 -1.12 13.09
N ILE A 28 7.76 -0.54 13.89
CA ILE A 28 6.31 -0.56 13.61
C ILE A 28 6.06 0.29 12.38
N LEU A 29 6.69 1.46 12.37
CA LEU A 29 6.60 2.43 11.30
C LEU A 29 7.09 1.87 9.96
N GLU A 30 8.23 1.17 9.97
CA GLU A 30 8.81 0.50 8.81
C GLU A 30 7.89 -0.60 8.27
N ARG A 31 7.38 -1.47 9.15
CA ARG A 31 6.46 -2.56 8.76
C ARG A 31 5.16 -2.02 8.17
N PHE A 32 4.55 -1.03 8.82
CA PHE A 32 3.36 -0.37 8.31
C PHE A 32 3.59 0.23 6.92
N SER A 33 4.72 0.91 6.72
CA SER A 33 5.07 1.54 5.44
C SER A 33 5.23 0.52 4.32
N SER A 34 5.84 -0.63 4.61
CA SER A 34 5.95 -1.73 3.67
C SER A 34 4.56 -2.27 3.29
N LEU A 35 3.75 -2.61 4.29
CA LEU A 35 2.39 -3.14 4.10
C LEU A 35 1.48 -2.18 3.32
N ALA A 36 1.50 -0.89 3.67
CA ALA A 36 0.71 0.13 2.99
C ALA A 36 1.12 0.28 1.53
N THR A 37 2.42 0.18 1.24
CA THR A 37 2.94 0.23 -0.13
C THR A 37 2.48 -0.99 -0.94
N ASP A 38 2.49 -2.18 -0.35
CA ASP A 38 2.08 -3.41 -1.03
C ASP A 38 0.57 -3.47 -1.27
N ALA A 39 -0.24 -3.00 -0.31
CA ALA A 39 -1.68 -2.81 -0.49
C ALA A 39 -1.99 -1.84 -1.64
N TYR A 40 -1.30 -0.70 -1.67
CA TYR A 40 -1.39 0.28 -2.76
C TYR A 40 -1.06 -0.34 -4.13
N ARG A 41 0.06 -1.07 -4.23
CA ARG A 41 0.48 -1.73 -5.49
C ARG A 41 -0.52 -2.77 -5.95
N SER A 42 -1.04 -3.58 -5.02
CA SER A 42 -2.04 -4.60 -5.33
C SER A 42 -3.31 -3.96 -5.88
N ALA A 43 -3.86 -2.97 -5.18
CA ALA A 43 -5.08 -2.27 -5.61
C ALA A 43 -4.90 -1.56 -6.96
N PHE A 44 -3.74 -0.93 -7.19
CA PHE A 44 -3.42 -0.32 -8.48
C PHE A 44 -3.42 -1.34 -9.63
N LEU A 45 -2.80 -2.51 -9.43
CA LEU A 45 -2.80 -3.57 -10.44
C LEU A 45 -4.22 -4.07 -10.73
N GLU A 46 -5.08 -4.15 -9.72
CA GLU A 46 -6.48 -4.50 -9.93
C GLU A 46 -7.22 -3.50 -10.81
N LEU A 47 -6.96 -2.20 -10.63
CA LEU A 47 -7.50 -1.14 -11.50
C LEU A 47 -6.94 -1.20 -12.93
N LYS A 48 -5.78 -1.83 -13.14
CA LYS A 48 -5.18 -2.04 -14.47
C LYS A 48 -5.62 -3.37 -15.11
N GLY A 49 -6.61 -4.06 -14.55
CA GLY A 49 -7.19 -5.28 -15.14
C GLY A 49 -6.45 -6.57 -14.77
N TYR A 50 -5.63 -6.54 -13.71
CA TYR A 50 -5.02 -7.72 -13.15
C TYR A 50 -5.89 -8.30 -12.04
N ARG A 51 -5.91 -9.63 -11.91
CA ARG A 51 -6.26 -10.29 -10.67
C ARG A 51 -5.03 -10.38 -9.79
N THR A 52 -5.09 -9.80 -8.60
CA THR A 52 -3.99 -9.84 -7.64
C THR A 52 -4.22 -10.84 -6.50
N GLN A 53 -3.13 -11.39 -5.98
CA GLN A 53 -3.10 -12.19 -4.76
C GLN A 53 -1.88 -11.78 -3.94
N VAL A 54 -2.12 -11.41 -2.68
CA VAL A 54 -1.08 -11.04 -1.71
C VAL A 54 -0.82 -12.24 -0.81
N MET A 55 0.44 -12.67 -0.70
CA MET A 55 0.81 -13.84 0.12
C MET A 55 2.15 -13.63 0.81
N GLU A 56 2.34 -14.29 1.96
CA GLU A 56 3.65 -14.35 2.60
C GLU A 56 4.60 -15.19 1.74
N PHE A 57 5.75 -14.62 1.39
CA PHE A 57 6.86 -15.36 0.84
C PHE A 57 7.67 -15.92 2.00
N ILE A 58 7.60 -17.24 2.18
CA ILE A 58 8.40 -17.97 3.15
C ILE A 58 9.57 -18.58 2.37
N ASP A 59 10.77 -18.05 2.55
CA ASP A 59 11.99 -18.77 2.19
C ASP A 59 12.50 -19.57 3.40
N MET A 60 13.32 -20.59 3.17
CA MET A 60 13.61 -21.63 4.19
C MET A 60 14.46 -21.18 5.39
N GLU A 61 15.02 -19.97 5.45
CA GLU A 61 15.91 -19.57 6.55
C GLU A 61 15.75 -18.09 6.93
N HIS A 62 15.16 -17.83 8.12
CA HIS A 62 15.25 -16.63 8.97
C HIS A 62 15.20 -15.21 8.36
N THR A 63 14.85 -15.03 7.08
CA THR A 63 14.58 -13.69 6.53
C THR A 63 13.30 -13.12 7.13
N PRO A 64 13.23 -11.81 7.44
CA PRO A 64 11.97 -11.15 7.76
C PRO A 64 10.94 -11.49 6.68
N LYS A 65 9.74 -11.91 7.09
CA LYS A 65 8.66 -12.32 6.17
C LYS A 65 8.43 -11.23 5.11
N ASN A 66 8.74 -11.53 3.86
CA ASN A 66 8.48 -10.65 2.72
C ASN A 66 7.10 -10.98 2.13
N ILE A 67 6.41 -9.98 1.57
CA ILE A 67 5.14 -10.19 0.87
C ILE A 67 5.41 -10.34 -0.62
N LEU A 68 4.77 -11.34 -1.24
CA LEU A 68 4.70 -11.51 -2.68
C LEU A 68 3.32 -11.06 -3.19
N ILE A 69 3.33 -10.16 -4.17
CA ILE A 69 2.13 -9.79 -4.94
C ILE A 69 2.18 -10.56 -6.26
N LYS A 70 1.29 -11.54 -6.41
CA LYS A 70 1.07 -12.25 -7.67
C LYS A 70 -0.01 -11.53 -8.46
N ALA A 71 0.29 -11.12 -9.69
CA ALA A 71 -0.65 -10.45 -10.58
C ALA A 71 -0.81 -11.22 -11.89
N ILE A 72 -2.04 -11.54 -12.27
CA ILE A 72 -2.38 -12.22 -13.52
C ILE A 72 -3.26 -11.28 -14.33
N TYR A 73 -2.85 -10.91 -15.54
CA TYR A 73 -3.64 -10.04 -16.39
C TYR A 73 -4.90 -10.76 -16.87
N GLU A 74 -6.08 -10.21 -16.56
CA GLU A 74 -7.36 -10.71 -17.06
C GLU A 74 -7.98 -9.79 -18.13
N GLY A 75 -7.41 -8.60 -18.35
CA GLY A 75 -7.91 -7.61 -19.33
C GLY A 75 -9.27 -7.01 -18.99
N ARG A 76 -9.75 -7.22 -17.77
CA ARG A 76 -11.04 -6.72 -17.27
C ARG A 76 -10.93 -6.32 -15.80
N VAL A 77 -11.66 -5.27 -15.43
CA VAL A 77 -11.78 -4.84 -14.03
C VAL A 77 -13.18 -5.17 -13.55
N LYS A 78 -13.30 -6.05 -12.55
CA LYS A 78 -14.59 -6.31 -11.89
C LYS A 78 -14.86 -5.19 -10.88
N ASN A 79 -16.08 -4.65 -10.87
CA ASN A 79 -16.51 -3.59 -9.95
C ASN A 79 -15.57 -2.36 -9.97
N GLU A 80 -15.17 -1.90 -11.16
CA GLU A 80 -14.14 -0.86 -11.33
C GLU A 80 -14.43 0.40 -10.50
N GLU A 81 -15.65 0.91 -10.55
CA GLU A 81 -16.03 2.13 -9.83
C GLU A 81 -15.81 2.00 -8.33
N LYS A 82 -16.28 0.89 -7.73
CA LYS A 82 -16.08 0.60 -6.31
C LYS A 82 -14.60 0.46 -5.95
N LYS A 83 -13.81 -0.24 -6.78
CA LYS A 83 -12.37 -0.39 -6.55
C LYS A 83 -11.64 0.94 -6.63
N ARG A 84 -12.03 1.81 -7.57
CA ARG A 84 -11.45 3.14 -7.75
C ARG A 84 -11.77 4.03 -6.56
N GLU A 85 -13.00 3.96 -6.04
CA GLU A 85 -13.41 4.65 -4.82
C GLU A 85 -12.62 4.18 -3.59
N GLU A 86 -12.50 2.87 -3.38
CA GLU A 86 -11.72 2.29 -2.28
C GLU A 86 -10.24 2.69 -2.37
N TYR A 87 -9.66 2.65 -3.57
CA TYR A 87 -8.30 3.08 -3.83
C TYR A 87 -8.09 4.57 -3.53
N GLN A 88 -9.01 5.44 -3.96
CA GLN A 88 -8.92 6.86 -3.68
C GLN A 88 -9.02 7.16 -2.18
N LYS A 89 -9.97 6.54 -1.46
CA LYS A 89 -10.09 6.67 -0.01
C LYS A 89 -8.81 6.24 0.70
N PHE A 90 -8.15 5.20 0.20
CA PHE A 90 -6.88 4.74 0.76
C PHE A 90 -5.74 5.75 0.53
N LEU A 91 -5.63 6.35 -0.66
CA LEU A 91 -4.67 7.41 -0.94
C LEU A 91 -4.90 8.64 -0.06
N ASP A 92 -6.16 9.05 0.10
CA ASP A 92 -6.54 10.19 0.94
C ASP A 92 -6.21 9.94 2.41
N PHE A 93 -6.50 8.72 2.90
CA PHE A 93 -6.14 8.29 4.26
C PHE A 93 -4.63 8.36 4.50
N LEU A 94 -3.83 7.84 3.56
CA LEU A 94 -2.38 7.87 3.63
C LEU A 94 -1.79 9.27 3.40
N GLY A 95 -2.51 10.16 2.71
CA GLY A 95 -2.03 11.47 2.32
C GLY A 95 -0.98 11.45 1.22
N ILE A 96 -0.91 10.39 0.42
CA ILE A 96 0.17 10.20 -0.56
C ILE A 96 -0.30 10.52 -1.98
N ASP A 97 0.59 11.15 -2.74
CA ASP A 97 0.44 11.29 -4.19
C ASP A 97 1.19 10.13 -4.89
N PRO A 98 0.48 9.20 -5.54
CA PRO A 98 1.10 8.07 -6.20
C PRO A 98 1.83 8.46 -7.49
N ILE A 99 2.98 7.82 -7.73
CA ILE A 99 3.73 8.02 -8.99
C ILE A 99 3.13 7.17 -10.12
N LEU A 100 2.52 6.02 -9.78
CA LEU A 100 1.84 5.18 -10.76
C LEU A 100 0.39 5.68 -10.91
N GLN A 101 0.02 6.05 -12.13
CA GLN A 101 -1.29 6.58 -12.52
C GLN A 101 -1.92 5.72 -13.63
#